data_AF-A0A3C2EE48-F1
#
_entry.id   AF-A0A3C2EE48-F1
#
_cell.length_a   1.000
_cell.length_b   1.000
_cell.length_c   1.000
_cell.angle_alpha   90.00
_cell.angle_beta   90.00
_cell.angle_gamma   90.00
#
_symmetry.space_group_name_H-M   'P 1'
#
loop_
_entity.id
_entity.type
_entity.pdbx_description
1 polymer ?
#
loop_
_entity_poly.entity_id
_entity_poly.type
_entity_poly.pdbx_seq_one_letter_code
_entity_poly.pdbx_strand_id
1 'polypeptide(L)' 'FNIIEGNTLTENTKNGIRLSGSDLNLLQKNIITANEEKGILLRHIYQPHRELNLDGR' A
#
# COMPACT_ATOMS: atom_id res chain seq x y z
N PHE A 1 -8.40 4.64 5.65
CA PHE A 1 -8.96 4.91 4.31
C PHE A 1 -8.29 6.16 3.75
N ASN A 2 -7.65 6.06 2.58
CA ASN A 2 -7.06 7.21 1.89
C ASN A 2 -7.61 7.34 0.47
N ILE A 3 -7.74 8.57 -0.03
CA ILE A 3 -8.03 8.85 -1.43
C ILE A 3 -6.78 9.49 -2.03
N ILE A 4 -6.24 8.87 -3.09
CA ILE A 4 -5.13 9.39 -3.87
C ILE A 4 -5.65 9.52 -5.29
N GLU A 5 -5.94 10.76 -5.71
CA GLU A 5 -6.54 11.05 -7.01
C GLU A 5 -5.79 12.12 -7.78
N GLY A 6 -5.67 11.94 -9.10
CA GLY A 6 -5.24 13.01 -10.02
C GLY A 6 -3.77 13.38 -9.94
N ASN A 7 -2.91 12.52 -9.39
CA ASN A 7 -1.48 12.81 -9.25
C ASN A 7 -0.71 12.33 -10.49
N THR A 8 0.29 13.12 -10.89
CA THR A 8 1.30 12.71 -11.89
C THR A 8 2.63 12.46 -11.16
N LEU A 9 3.04 11.20 -11.08
CA LEU A 9 4.29 10.78 -10.46
C LEU A 9 5.21 10.19 -11.52
N THR A 10 6.37 10.83 -11.73
CA THR A 10 7.36 10.44 -12.74
C THR A 10 8.75 10.48 -12.14
N GLU A 11 9.66 9.63 -12.65
CA GLU A 11 11.10 9.68 -12.32
C GLU A 11 11.43 9.55 -10.83
N ASN A 12 10.60 8.82 -10.06
CA ASN A 12 10.96 8.53 -8.67
C ASN A 12 12.04 7.46 -8.63
N THR A 13 13.07 7.69 -7.81
CA THR A 13 14.21 6.76 -7.59
C THR A 13 13.82 5.44 -6.92
N LYS A 14 12.55 5.27 -6.54
CA LYS A 14 12.00 4.02 -6.02
C LYS A 14 10.58 3.78 -6.54
N ASN A 15 9.59 3.95 -5.67
CA ASN A 15 8.19 3.66 -5.94
C ASN A 15 7.46 4.99 -6.15
N GLY A 16 6.52 5.05 -7.10
CA GLY A 16 5.66 6.22 -7.25
C GLY A 16 4.77 6.41 -6.02
N ILE A 17 3.90 5.42 -5.74
CA ILE A 17 3.07 5.37 -4.53
C ILE A 17 3.46 4.16 -3.68
N ARG A 18 3.66 4.36 -2.37
CA ARG A 18 3.86 3.27 -1.40
C ARG A 18 2.84 3.35 -0.27
N LEU A 19 2.02 2.31 -0.13
CA LEU A 19 1.06 2.17 0.97
C LEU A 19 1.47 0.99 1.85
N SER A 20 1.61 1.24 3.16
CA SER A 20 1.98 0.22 4.13
C SER A 20 0.94 0.18 5.26
N GLY A 21 0.32 -0.98 5.48
CA GLY A 21 -0.65 -1.16 6.58
C GLY A 21 -1.89 -0.30 6.49
N SER A 22 -2.18 0.21 5.30
CA SER A 22 -3.34 1.04 5.06
C SER A 22 -4.36 0.19 4.32
N ASP A 23 -5.43 -0.18 5.00
CA ASP A 23 -6.55 -0.87 4.38
C ASP A 23 -7.51 0.15 3.77
N LEU A 24 -8.21 -0.28 2.71
CA LEU A 24 -9.23 0.48 2.00
C LEU A 24 -8.70 1.83 1.47
N ASN A 25 -7.93 1.82 0.38
CA ASN A 25 -7.50 3.06 -0.29
C ASN A 25 -8.14 3.15 -1.68
N LEU A 26 -8.54 4.34 -2.08
CA LEU A 26 -9.02 4.65 -3.43
C LEU A 26 -7.88 5.34 -4.21
N LEU A 27 -7.34 4.66 -5.21
CA LEU A 27 -6.33 5.22 -6.12
C LEU A 27 -6.97 5.37 -7.50
N GLN A 28 -7.29 6.61 -7.90
CA GLN A 28 -7.98 6.86 -9.16
C GLN A 28 -7.33 7.98 -9.97
N LYS A 29 -7.34 7.88 -11.30
CA LYS A 29 -6.82 8.92 -12.22
C LYS A 29 -5.38 9.39 -11.93
N ASN A 30 -4.53 8.54 -11.37
CA ASN A 30 -3.11 8.86 -11.20
C ASN A 30 -2.33 8.40 -12.43
N ILE A 31 -1.43 9.25 -12.93
CA ILE A 31 -0.47 8.92 -13.98
C ILE A 31 0.85 8.59 -13.29
N ILE A 32 1.28 7.34 -13.36
CA ILE A 32 2.46 6.86 -12.66
C ILE A 32 3.38 6.16 -13.65
N THR A 33 4.51 6.79 -13.97
CA THR A 33 5.42 6.32 -15.02
C THR A 33 6.89 6.53 -14.61
N ALA A 34 7.82 5.90 -15.33
CA ALA A 34 9.26 6.12 -15.21
C ALA A 34 9.84 6.04 -13.77
N ASN A 35 9.26 5.22 -12.88
CA ASN A 35 9.82 5.00 -11.54
C ASN A 35 10.84 3.85 -11.60
N GLU A 36 11.94 3.97 -10.86
CA GLU A 36 13.04 3.00 -10.91
C GLU A 36 12.65 1.60 -10.39
N GLU A 37 11.75 1.51 -9.40
CA GLU A 37 11.28 0.23 -8.84
C GLU A 37 9.85 -0.13 -9.30
N LYS A 38 8.82 0.48 -8.70
CA LYS A 38 7.41 0.18 -8.98
C LYS A 38 6.58 1.45 -9.14
N GLY A 39 5.52 1.38 -9.94
CA GLY A 39 4.53 2.47 -9.94
C GLY A 39 3.80 2.55 -8.60
N ILE A 40 3.20 1.44 -8.16
CA ILE A 40 2.47 1.35 -6.89
C ILE A 40 2.98 0.13 -6.10
N LEU A 41 3.34 0.34 -4.84
CA LEU A 41 3.73 -0.70 -3.89
C LEU A 41 2.74 -0.76 -2.73
N LEU A 42 2.02 -1.89 -2.61
CA LEU A 42 1.14 -2.18 -1.49
C LEU A 42 1.82 -3.20 -0.57
N ARG A 43 2.00 -2.85 0.71
CA ARG A 43 2.57 -3.74 1.72
C ARG A 43 1.61 -3.88 2.89
N HIS A 44 1.08 -5.09 3.10
CA HIS A 44 0.44 -5.39 4.38
C HIS A 44 1.51 -5.43 5.48
N ILE A 45 1.24 -4.77 6.61
CA ILE A 45 1.92 -5.12 7.86
C ILE A 45 1.16 -6.31 8.42
N TYR A 46 1.81 -7.47 8.40
CA TYR A 46 1.31 -8.69 9.01
C TYR A 46 1.10 -8.42 10.50
N GLN A 47 -0.16 -8.37 10.95
CA GLN A 47 -0.49 -8.51 12.36
C GLN A 47 -0.54 -10.02 12.62
N PRO A 48 0.40 -10.62 13.37
CA PRO A 48 0.23 -11.99 13.79
C PRO A 48 -1.00 -12.03 14.71
N HIS A 49 -2.13 -12.51 14.20
CA HIS A 49 -3.26 -12.89 15.03
C HIS A 49 -2.79 -14.04 15.93
N ARG A 50 -2.27 -13.70 17.11
CA ARG A 50 -2.18 -14.66 18.23
C ARG A 50 -3.59 -14.84 18.76
N GLU A 51 -4.37 -15.68 18.09
CA GLU A 51 -5.49 -16.34 18.74
C GLU A 51 -4.87 -17.38 19.67
N LEU A 52 -4.66 -16.99 20.93
CA LEU A 52 -4.40 -17.92 22.01
C LEU A 52 -5.66 -18.78 22.13
N ASN A 53 -5.65 -19.95 21.50
CA ASN A 53 -6.59 -21.03 21.82
C ASN A 53 -6.30 -21.49 23.25
N LEU A 54 -6.84 -20.77 24.23
CA LEU A 54 -7.05 -21.26 25.59
C LEU A 54 -8.46 -21.86 25.65
N ASP A 55 -8.71 -22.87 24.82
CA ASP A 55 -9.78 -23.81 25.11
C ASP A 55 -9.23 -24.80 26.14
N GLY A 56 -9.42 -24.43 27.39
CA GLY A 56 -9.25 -25.35 28.51
C GLY A 56 -10.22 -26.51 28.35
N ARG A 57 -9.67 -27.70 28.12
CA ARG A 57 -10.13 -28.98 28.68
C ARG A 57 -8.92 -29.87 28.93
#